data_AF-S3XFC4-F1
#
_entry.id   AF-S3XFC4-F1
#
_cell.length_a   1.000
_cell.length_b   1.000
_cell.length_c   1.000
_cell.angle_alpha   90.00
_cell.angle_beta   90.00
_cell.angle_gamma   90.00
#
_symmetry.space_group_name_H-M   'P 1'
#
loop_
_entity.id
_entity.type
_entity.pdbx_description
1 polymer ?
#
loop_
_entity_poly.entity_id
_entity_poly.type
_entity_poly.pdbx_seq_one_letter_code
_entity_poly.pdbx_strand_id
1 'polypeptide(L)'
;MLILKTFLLALVNILHILIFAYTLVIIVAAVISFTNPDPYNKLVQVVFRLTEPVYGYIRKIIPTSFGGLDFAPMIVLLALTFIDKFFIKLVEIYAYKM
;
A
#
# COMPACT_ATOMS: atom_id res chain seq x y z
N MET A 1 -3.28 -19.34 25.04
CA MET A 1 -2.74 -18.55 26.19
C MET A 1 -2.90 -17.05 25.92
N LEU A 2 -3.47 -16.28 26.86
CA LEU A 2 -3.79 -14.86 26.69
C LEU A 2 -2.59 -14.02 26.20
N ILE A 3 -1.40 -14.27 26.75
CA ILE A 3 -0.17 -13.52 26.42
C ILE A 3 0.18 -13.66 24.93
N LEU A 4 0.18 -14.90 24.40
CA LEU A 4 0.52 -15.18 23.01
C LEU A 4 -0.50 -14.53 22.05
N LYS A 5 -1.79 -14.62 22.38
CA LYS A 5 -2.87 -13.98 21.62
C LYS A 5 -2.65 -12.47 21.50
N THR A 6 -2.45 -11.79 22.63
CA THR A 6 -2.26 -10.34 22.65
C THR A 6 -0.99 -9.93 21.90
N PHE A 7 0.09 -10.70 22.02
CA PHE A 7 1.32 -10.46 21.29
C PHE A 7 1.12 -10.54 19.76
N LEU A 8 0.44 -11.58 19.26
CA LEU A 8 0.15 -11.72 17.83
C LEU A 8 -0.73 -10.59 17.29
N LEU A 9 -1.77 -10.20 18.04
CA LEU A 9 -2.63 -9.08 17.67
C LEU A 9 -1.87 -7.76 17.62
N ALA A 10 -0.95 -7.51 18.57
CA ALA A 10 -0.12 -6.33 18.56
C ALA A 10 0.79 -6.26 17.32
N LEU A 11 1.42 -7.38 16.92
CA LEU A 11 2.25 -7.44 15.72
C LEU A 11 1.45 -7.13 14.44
N VAL A 12 0.25 -7.67 14.34
CA VAL A 12 -0.64 -7.40 13.21
C VAL A 12 -1.08 -5.95 13.17
N ASN A 13 -1.34 -5.32 14.31
CA ASN A 13 -1.66 -3.89 14.36
C ASN A 13 -0.49 -3.02 13.90
N ILE A 14 0.75 -3.38 14.24
CA ILE A 14 1.94 -2.68 13.73
C ILE A 14 2.00 -2.81 12.21
N LEU A 15 1.78 -4.02 11.68
CA LEU A 15 1.74 -4.25 10.23
C LEU A 15 0.64 -3.43 9.55
N HIS A 16 -0.56 -3.37 10.15
CA HIS A 16 -1.67 -2.56 9.67
C HIS A 16 -1.30 -1.08 9.54
N ILE A 17 -0.65 -0.52 10.58
CA ILE A 17 -0.19 0.88 10.56
C ILE A 17 0.80 1.13 9.41
N LEU A 18 1.72 0.20 9.18
CA LEU A 18 2.70 0.32 8.08
C LEU A 18 2.02 0.26 6.70
N ILE A 19 1.09 -0.68 6.50
CA ILE A 19 0.34 -0.80 5.24
C ILE A 19 -0.53 0.43 5.02
N PHE A 20 -1.20 0.93 6.07
CA PHE A 20 -2.00 2.14 6.01
C PHE A 20 -1.16 3.37 5.66
N ALA A 21 0.00 3.55 6.31
CA ALA A 21 0.93 4.64 6.00
C ALA A 21 1.39 4.58 4.54
N TYR A 22 1.75 3.41 4.03
CA TYR A 22 2.13 3.26 2.63
C TYR A 22 0.96 3.49 1.68
N THR A 23 -0.26 3.07 2.05
CA THR A 23 -1.49 3.35 1.29
C THR A 23 -1.69 4.85 1.12
N LEU A 24 -1.43 5.66 2.14
CA LEU A 24 -1.47 7.12 2.03
C LEU A 24 -0.43 7.65 1.03
N VAL A 25 0.79 7.08 1.00
CA VAL A 25 1.81 7.45 0.00
C VAL A 25 1.30 7.16 -1.42
N ILE A 26 0.67 6.01 -1.65
CA ILE A 26 0.07 5.64 -2.94
C ILE A 26 -1.05 6.61 -3.33
N ILE A 27 -1.92 6.98 -2.38
CA ILE A 27 -2.98 7.97 -2.62
C ILE A 27 -2.39 9.32 -3.02
N VAL A 28 -1.38 9.80 -2.29
CA VAL A 28 -0.68 11.06 -2.63
C VAL A 28 -0.04 10.98 -4.02
N ALA A 29 0.60 9.87 -4.35
CA ALA A 29 1.17 9.65 -5.68
C ALA A 29 0.11 9.67 -6.78
N ALA A 30 -1.06 9.06 -6.54
CA ALA A 30 -2.18 9.09 -7.47
C ALA A 30 -2.67 10.52 -7.71
N VAL A 31 -2.85 11.32 -6.65
CA VAL A 31 -3.25 12.74 -6.77
C VAL A 31 -2.21 13.56 -7.53
N ILE A 32 -0.92 13.36 -7.24
CA ILE A 32 0.19 13.99 -7.98
C ILE A 32 0.12 13.64 -9.47
N SER A 33 -0.19 12.39 -9.81
CA SER A 33 -0.28 11.96 -11.22
C SER A 33 -1.40 12.65 -11.99
N PHE A 34 -2.51 12.97 -11.34
CA PHE A 34 -3.64 13.68 -11.97
C PHE A 34 -3.45 15.19 -12.05
N THR A 35 -2.62 15.77 -11.17
CA THR A 35 -2.45 17.22 -11.06
C THR A 35 -1.19 17.75 -11.77
N ASN A 36 -0.26 16.86 -12.12
CA ASN A 36 1.01 17.19 -12.79
C ASN A 36 1.77 18.37 -12.13
N PRO A 37 2.11 18.27 -10.83
CA PRO A 37 2.82 19.33 -10.10
C PRO A 37 4.28 19.43 -10.53
N ASP A 38 4.97 20.49 -10.09
CA ASP A 38 6.39 20.74 -10.40
C ASP A 38 7.29 19.52 -10.08
N PRO A 39 7.92 18.89 -11.08
CA PRO A 39 8.80 17.73 -10.90
C PRO A 39 10.06 18.01 -10.05
N TYR A 40 10.47 19.28 -9.93
CA TYR A 40 11.63 19.67 -9.12
C TYR A 40 11.32 19.76 -7.62
N ASN A 41 10.04 19.65 -7.23
CA ASN A 41 9.66 19.61 -5.83
C ASN A 41 10.19 18.33 -5.15
N LYS A 42 10.98 18.52 -4.08
CA LYS A 42 11.59 17.41 -3.33
C LYS A 42 10.55 16.43 -2.79
N LEU A 43 9.38 16.89 -2.36
CA LEU A 43 8.31 16.02 -1.88
C LEU A 43 7.77 15.14 -2.99
N VAL A 44 7.53 15.71 -4.18
CA VAL A 44 7.11 14.96 -5.37
C VAL A 44 8.12 13.87 -5.71
N GLN A 45 9.42 14.20 -5.72
CA GLN A 45 10.48 13.22 -5.99
C GLN A 45 10.58 12.13 -4.92
N VAL A 46 10.32 12.43 -3.65
CA VAL A 46 10.29 11.42 -2.58
C VAL A 46 9.12 10.47 -2.80
N VAL A 47 7.92 11.00 -3.06
CA VAL A 47 6.75 10.17 -3.33
C VAL A 47 6.98 9.26 -4.54
N PHE A 48 7.44 9.80 -5.67
CA PHE A 48 7.75 8.99 -6.85
C PHE A 48 8.79 7.90 -6.56
N ARG A 49 9.86 8.22 -5.82
CA ARG A 49 10.88 7.23 -5.45
C ARG A 49 10.34 6.10 -4.56
N LEU A 50 9.38 6.41 -3.69
CA LEU A 50 8.74 5.42 -2.83
C LEU A 50 7.78 4.52 -3.61
N THR A 51 7.09 5.05 -4.62
CA THR A 51 6.06 4.30 -5.36
C THR A 51 6.59 3.57 -6.59
N GLU A 52 7.65 4.08 -7.25
CA GLU A 52 8.17 3.53 -8.51
C GLU A 52 8.59 2.06 -8.47
N PRO A 53 9.24 1.53 -7.41
CA PRO A 53 9.57 0.11 -7.36
C PRO A 53 8.34 -0.79 -7.53
N VAL A 54 7.19 -0.39 -6.96
CA VAL A 54 5.94 -1.15 -7.04
C VAL A 54 5.20 -0.86 -8.35
N TYR A 55 5.08 0.42 -8.75
CA TYR A 55 4.41 0.79 -10.00
C TYR A 55 5.14 0.22 -11.22
N GLY A 56 6.47 0.34 -11.27
CA GLY A 56 7.29 -0.24 -12.31
C GLY A 56 7.18 -1.75 -12.40
N TYR A 57 7.03 -2.46 -11.27
CA TYR A 57 6.77 -3.90 -11.29
C TYR A 57 5.40 -4.22 -11.89
N ILE A 58 4.36 -3.49 -11.51
CA ILE A 58 3.01 -3.68 -12.05
C ILE A 58 2.97 -3.39 -13.55
N ARG A 59 3.57 -2.28 -13.99
CA ARG A 59 3.65 -1.87 -15.41
C ARG A 59 4.35 -2.92 -16.29
N LYS A 60 5.28 -3.70 -15.72
CA LYS A 60 5.95 -4.81 -16.43
C LYS A 60 5.04 -6.01 -16.66
N ILE A 61 4.11 -6.28 -15.73
CA ILE A 61 3.19 -7.42 -15.84
C ILE A 61 2.00 -7.05 -16.71
N ILE A 62 1.42 -5.88 -16.45
CA ILE A 62 0.25 -5.37 -17.15
C ILE A 62 0.56 -3.93 -17.57
N PRO A 63 0.44 -3.57 -18.85
CA PRO A 63 0.54 -2.17 -19.26
C PRO A 63 -0.61 -1.38 -18.61
N THR A 64 -0.30 -0.56 -17.62
CA THR A 64 -1.29 0.25 -16.89
C THR A 64 -1.34 1.69 -17.36
N SER A 65 -0.42 2.10 -18.25
CA SER A 65 -0.30 3.48 -18.72
C SER A 65 -0.99 3.63 -20.08
N PHE A 66 -2.09 4.39 -20.13
CA PHE A 66 -2.87 4.65 -21.34
C PHE A 66 -3.10 6.15 -21.51
N GLY A 67 -2.69 6.70 -22.66
CA GLY A 67 -2.95 8.10 -22.99
C GLY A 67 -2.39 9.11 -21.97
N GLY A 68 -1.29 8.78 -21.29
CA GLY A 68 -0.66 9.63 -20.26
C GLY A 68 -1.23 9.47 -18.84
N LEU A 69 -2.27 8.64 -18.65
CA LEU A 69 -2.78 8.28 -17.32
C LEU A 69 -2.28 6.90 -16.91
N ASP A 70 -1.86 6.76 -15.66
CA ASP A 70 -1.39 5.49 -15.10
C ASP A 70 -2.38 4.92 -14.09
N PHE A 71 -2.85 3.70 -14.36
CA PHE A 71 -3.77 2.95 -13.49
C PHE A 71 -3.04 2.07 -12.46
N ALA A 72 -1.69 2.02 -12.46
CA ALA A 72 -0.93 1.29 -11.45
C ALA A 72 -1.31 1.65 -10.00
N PRO A 73 -1.53 2.93 -9.63
CA PRO A 73 -1.94 3.28 -8.27
C PRO A 73 -3.21 2.55 -7.83
N MET A 74 -4.21 2.44 -8.71
CA MET A 74 -5.48 1.76 -8.41
C MET A 74 -5.25 0.28 -8.07
N ILE A 75 -4.42 -0.41 -8.87
CA ILE A 75 -4.08 -1.82 -8.66
C ILE A 75 -3.33 -1.99 -7.33
N VAL A 76 -2.39 -1.10 -7.02
CA VAL A 76 -1.67 -1.14 -5.74
C VAL A 76 -2.61 -0.93 -4.56
N LEU A 77 -3.52 0.04 -4.63
CA LEU A 77 -4.47 0.32 -3.55
C LEU A 77 -5.36 -0.90 -3.27
N LEU A 78 -5.86 -1.56 -4.32
CA LEU A 78 -6.64 -2.78 -4.18
C LEU A 78 -5.83 -3.91 -3.55
N ALA A 79 -4.59 -4.11 -4.02
CA ALA A 79 -3.70 -5.13 -3.48
C ALA A 79 -3.36 -4.88 -2.00
N LEU A 80 -2.97 -3.66 -1.63
CA LEU A 80 -2.66 -3.30 -0.24
C LEU A 80 -3.88 -3.47 0.66
N THR A 81 -5.05 -3.01 0.24
CA THR A 81 -6.30 -3.15 1.00
C THR A 81 -6.67 -4.62 1.21
N PHE A 82 -6.51 -5.45 0.17
CA PHE A 82 -6.75 -6.88 0.27
C PHE A 82 -5.77 -7.54 1.25
N ILE A 83 -4.46 -7.28 1.08
CA ILE A 83 -3.40 -7.83 1.94
C ILE A 83 -3.68 -7.47 3.41
N ASP A 84 -3.89 -6.18 3.70
CA ASP A 84 -4.14 -5.70 5.05
C ASP A 84 -5.32 -6.41 5.71
N LYS A 85 -6.49 -6.36 5.08
CA LYS A 85 -7.72 -6.97 5.62
C LYS A 85 -7.61 -8.49 5.72
N PHE A 86 -6.99 -9.14 4.74
CA PHE A 86 -6.81 -10.57 4.73
C PHE A 86 -5.92 -11.03 5.88
N PHE A 87 -4.75 -10.40 6.08
CA PHE A 87 -3.82 -10.77 7.15
C PHE A 87 -4.39 -10.49 8.54
N ILE A 88 -5.02 -9.32 8.74
CA ILE A 88 -5.69 -9.01 10.01
C ILE A 88 -6.71 -10.10 10.33
N LYS A 89 -7.61 -10.38 9.38
CA LYS A 89 -8.69 -11.34 9.61
C LYS A 89 -8.16 -12.75 9.85
N LEU A 90 -7.13 -13.16 9.11
CA LEU A 90 -6.50 -14.46 9.26
C LEU A 90 -5.96 -14.64 10.67
N VAL A 91 -5.17 -13.67 11.15
CA VAL A 91 -4.57 -13.75 12.49
C VAL A 91 -5.61 -13.67 13.59
N GLU A 92 -6.65 -12.83 13.45
CA GLU A 92 -7.76 -12.82 14.41
C GLU A 92 -8.42 -14.19 14.55
N ILE A 93 -8.67 -14.88 13.44
CA ILE A 93 -9.28 -16.22 13.44
C ILE A 93 -8.38 -17.23 14.16
N TYR A 94 -7.07 -17.23 13.84
CA TYR A 94 -6.13 -18.11 14.53
C TYR A 94 -6.01 -17.79 16.02
N ALA A 95 -5.93 -16.51 16.35
CA ALA A 95 -5.81 -16.00 17.72
C ALA A 95 -7.08 -16.27 18.57
N TYR A 96 -8.25 -16.44 17.96
CA TYR A 96 -9.48 -16.85 18.64
C TYR A 96 -9.57 -18.36 18.86
N LYS A 97 -8.92 -19.16 17.99
CA LYS A 97 -8.87 -20.63 18.12
C LYS A 97 -7.85 -21.13 19.15
N MET A 98 -6.86 -20.32 19.52
CA MET A 98 -5.80 -20.60 20.52
C MET A 98 -6.18 -20.23 21.96
#